data_AF-A0A7K2DAJ6-F1
#
_entry.id   AF-A0A7K2DAJ6-F1
#
_cell.length_a   1.000
_cell.length_b   1.000
_cell.length_c   1.000
_cell.angle_alpha   90.00
_cell.angle_beta   90.00
_cell.angle_gamma   90.00
#
_symmetry.space_group_name_H-M   'P 1'
#
loop_
_entity.id
_entity.type
_entity.pdbx_description
1 polymer ?
#
loop_
_entity_poly.entity_id
_entity_poly.type
_entity_poly.pdbx_seq_one_letter_code
_entity_poly.pdbx_strand_id
1 'polypeptide(L)' 'MDSPVAKIIMLAATIAITAAVVLFTWQVVGNNTPDTKKNPDTDKTQIKHENLCNAVSGTWDGTAKTCS' A
#
# COMPACT_ATOMS: atom_id res chain seq x y z
N MET A 1 14.48 5.56 38.37
CA MET A 1 13.28 6.32 37.96
C MET A 1 13.21 6.28 36.45
N ASP A 2 12.24 5.58 35.86
CA ASP A 2 11.90 5.84 34.46
C ASP A 2 11.61 7.33 34.33
N SER A 3 12.54 8.07 33.76
CA SER A 3 12.39 9.52 33.66
C SER A 3 11.12 9.80 32.84
N PRO A 4 10.20 10.65 33.32
CA PRO A 4 9.02 11.05 32.56
C PRO A 4 9.36 11.49 31.12
N VAL A 5 10.55 12.09 30.95
CA VAL A 5 11.10 12.48 29.65
C VAL A 5 11.36 11.27 28.74
N ALA A 6 11.93 10.19 29.25
CA ALA A 6 12.20 8.98 28.47
C ALA A 6 10.90 8.30 28.01
N LYS A 7 9.86 8.31 28.85
CA LYS A 7 8.53 7.81 28.49
C LYS A 7 7.88 8.64 27.38
N ILE A 8 8.00 9.96 27.43
CA ILE A 8 7.46 10.85 26.39
C ILE A 8 8.21 10.67 25.06
N ILE A 9 9.54 10.54 25.09
CA ILE A 9 10.35 10.31 23.88
C ILE A 9 10.00 8.97 23.24
N MET A 10 9.87 7.89 24.03
CA MET A 10 9.45 6.60 23.51
C MET A 10 8.03 6.64 22.93
N LEU A 11 7.10 7.36 23.56
CA LEU A 11 5.74 7.51 23.05
C LEU A 11 5.73 8.23 21.69
N ALA A 12 6.47 9.34 21.59
CA ALA A 12 6.60 10.11 20.36
C ALA A 12 7.24 9.28 19.23
N ALA A 13 8.29 8.52 19.53
CA ALA A 13 8.94 7.63 18.57
C ALA A 13 7.96 6.55 18.06
N THR A 14 7.16 5.96 18.96
CA THR A 14 6.19 4.92 18.59
C THR A 14 5.10 5.48 17.68
N ILE A 15 4.60 6.69 17.97
CA ILE A 15 3.61 7.37 17.14
C ILE A 15 4.20 7.68 15.75
N ALA A 16 5.43 8.18 15.69
CA ALA A 16 6.11 8.49 14.42
C ALA A 16 6.30 7.23 13.55
N ILE A 17 6.71 6.11 14.16
CA ILE A 17 6.87 4.83 13.45
C ILE A 17 5.52 4.33 12.95
N THR A 18 4.47 4.40 13.78
CA THR A 18 3.13 3.95 13.39
C THR A 18 2.60 4.78 12.22
N ALA A 19 2.74 6.11 12.28
CA ALA A 19 2.35 7.00 11.19
C ALA A 19 3.14 6.70 9.90
N ALA A 20 4.44 6.45 9.99
CA ALA A 20 5.27 6.09 8.84
C ALA A 20 4.81 4.78 8.17
N VAL A 21 4.49 3.75 8.96
CA VAL A 21 3.98 2.45 8.45
C VAL A 21 2.63 2.63 7.76
N VAL A 22 1.72 3.41 8.34
CA VAL A 22 0.39 3.67 7.76
C VAL A 22 0.52 4.46 6.45
N LEU A 23 1.36 5.50 6.41
CA LEU A 23 1.58 6.29 5.19
C LEU A 23 2.22 5.44 4.08
N PHE A 24 3.20 4.60 4.43
CA PHE A 24 3.84 3.72 3.45
C PHE A 24 2.87 2.69 2.88
N THR A 25 2.07 2.04 3.73
CA THR A 25 1.06 1.09 3.27
C THR A 25 -0.01 1.79 2.43
N TRP A 26 -0.45 3.00 2.79
CA TRP A 26 -1.39 3.78 1.99
C TRP A 26 -0.84 4.16 0.62
N GLN A 27 0.44 4.53 0.52
CA GLN A 27 1.10 4.79 -0.77
C GLN A 27 1.17 3.55 -1.64
N VAL A 28 1.52 2.39 -1.07
CA VAL A 28 1.56 1.12 -1.81
C VAL A 28 0.16 0.75 -2.31
N VAL A 29 -0.86 0.83 -1.46
CA VAL A 29 -2.24 0.55 -1.85
C VAL A 29 -2.72 1.56 -2.89
N GLY A 30 -2.50 2.85 -2.69
CA GLY A 30 -2.90 3.91 -3.62
C GLY A 30 -2.27 3.77 -4.99
N ASN A 31 -0.97 3.49 -5.07
CA ASN A 31 -0.26 3.26 -6.34
C ASN A 31 -0.71 1.97 -7.06
N ASN A 32 -1.40 1.06 -6.37
CA ASN A 32 -1.96 -0.16 -6.94
C ASN A 32 -3.50 -0.12 -7.05
N THR A 33 -4.15 0.98 -6.65
CA THR A 33 -5.61 1.13 -6.72
C THR A 33 -5.95 1.75 -8.08
N PRO A 34 -6.72 1.05 -8.93
CA PRO A 34 -7.19 1.60 -10.21
C PRO A 34 -7.90 2.95 -10.01
N ASP A 35 -7.65 3.92 -10.90
CA ASP A 35 -8.32 5.21 -10.87
C ASP A 35 -9.81 5.01 -11.13
N THR A 36 -10.65 5.31 -10.14
CA THR A 36 -12.11 5.15 -10.20
C THR A 36 -12.77 6.07 -11.23
N LYS A 37 -12.04 7.06 -11.77
CA LYS A 37 -12.48 7.93 -12.86
C LYS A 37 -12.05 7.44 -14.24
N LYS A 38 -11.13 6.48 -14.34
CA LYS A 38 -10.81 5.76 -15.57
C LYS A 38 -11.69 4.52 -15.68
N ASN A 39 -11.89 4.05 -16.92
CA ASN A 39 -12.65 2.84 -17.17
C ASN A 39 -11.97 1.66 -16.42
N PRO A 40 -12.67 0.97 -15.50
CA PRO A 40 -12.10 -0.08 -14.65
C PRO A 40 -11.51 -1.26 -15.43
N ASP A 41 -11.92 -1.46 -16.69
CA ASP A 41 -11.37 -2.51 -17.56
C ASP A 41 -9.99 -2.14 -18.15
N THR A 42 -9.63 -0.85 -18.19
CA THR A 42 -8.36 -0.38 -18.77
C THR A 42 -7.23 -0.18 -17.76
N ASP A 43 -7.53 -0.20 -16.45
CA ASP A 43 -6.58 0.28 -15.43
C ASP A 43 -6.01 -0.83 -14.53
N LYS A 44 -6.35 -2.09 -14.81
CA LYS A 44 -5.77 -3.28 -14.14
C LYS A 44 -4.26 -3.40 -14.39
N THR A 45 -3.72 -2.80 -15.45
CA THR A 45 -2.28 -2.81 -15.77
C THR A 45 -1.39 -2.12 -14.73
N GLN A 46 -1.99 -1.31 -13.85
CA GLN A 46 -1.31 -0.71 -12.70
C GLN A 46 -1.03 -1.72 -11.58
N ILE A 47 -1.78 -2.82 -11.53
CA ILE A 47 -1.58 -3.89 -10.56
C ILE A 47 -0.35 -4.71 -10.98
N LYS A 48 0.74 -4.58 -10.21
CA LYS A 48 2.03 -5.26 -10.47
C LYS A 48 2.23 -6.55 -9.68
N HIS A 49 1.19 -7.04 -9.02
CA HIS A 49 1.25 -8.25 -8.21
C HIS A 49 0.14 -9.22 -8.58
N GLU A 50 0.51 -10.48 -8.78
CA GLU A 50 -0.38 -11.57 -9.21
C GLU A 50 -1.55 -11.80 -8.23
N ASN A 51 -1.27 -11.79 -6.93
CA ASN A 51 -2.29 -11.95 -5.90
C ASN A 51 -3.33 -10.82 -5.92
N LEU A 52 -2.91 -9.59 -6.15
CA LEU A 52 -3.80 -8.43 -6.27
C LEU A 52 -4.59 -8.49 -7.59
N CYS A 53 -3.97 -8.98 -8.67
CA CYS A 53 -4.65 -9.18 -9.95
C CYS A 53 -5.78 -10.20 -9.83
N ASN A 54 -5.52 -11.34 -9.18
CA ASN A 54 -6.51 -12.37 -8.93
C ASN A 54 -7.66 -11.87 -8.03
N ALA A 55 -7.36 -11.01 -7.05
CA ALA A 55 -8.38 -10.43 -6.16
C ALA A 55 -9.38 -9.52 -6.88
N VAL A 56 -8.98 -8.88 -8.00
CA VAL A 56 -9.86 -8.05 -8.83
C VAL A 56 -10.43 -8.80 -10.05
N SER A 57 -10.33 -10.14 -10.07
CA SER A 57 -10.73 -10.96 -11.22
C SER A 57 -10.05 -10.53 -12.53
N GLY A 58 -8.79 -10.10 -12.45
CA GLY A 58 -7.94 -9.82 -13.61
C GLY A 58 -7.22 -11.07 -14.10
N THR A 59 -6.64 -10.99 -15.29
CA THR A 59 -5.77 -12.00 -15.88
C THR A 59 -4.32 -11.58 -15.71
N TRP A 60 -3.52 -12.40 -15.03
CA TRP A 60 -2.10 -12.10 -14.81
C TRP A 60 -1.23 -12.61 -15.97
N ASP A 61 -0.50 -11.71 -16.61
CA ASP A 61 0.59 -12.07 -17.52
C ASP A 61 1.90 -12.18 -16.74
N GLY A 62 2.31 -13.44 -16.49
CA GLY A 62 3.55 -13.75 -15.77
C GLY A 62 4.83 -13.36 -16.50
N THR A 63 4.77 -13.11 -17.82
CA THR A 63 5.91 -12.71 -18.67
C THR A 63 6.06 -11.19 -18.65
N ALA A 64 4.98 -10.46 -18.90
CA ALA A 64 5.00 -9.00 -18.89
C ALA A 64 4.93 -8.38 -17.47
N LYS A 65 4.63 -9.20 -16.44
CA LYS A 65 4.39 -8.76 -15.06
C LYS A 65 3.29 -7.68 -14.99
N THR A 66 2.20 -7.92 -15.71
CA THR A 66 1.06 -7.01 -15.83
C THR A 66 -0.25 -7.75 -15.62
N CYS A 67 -1.24 -7.05 -15.06
CA CYS A 67 -2.60 -7.53 -14.93
C CYS A 67 -3.52 -6.89 -15.98
N SER A 68 -4.46 -7.65 -16.53
CA SER A 68 -5.47 -7.19 -17.51
C SER A 68 -6.89 -7.60 -17.16
#